data_AF-A0A950URU4-F1
#
_entry.id   AF-A0A950URU4-F1
#
_cell.length_a   1.000
_cell.length_b   1.000
_cell.length_c   1.000
_cell.angle_alpha   90.00
_cell.angle_beta   90.00
_cell.angle_gamma   90.00
#
_symmetry.space_group_name_H-M   'P 1'
#
loop_
_entity.id
_entity.type
_entity.pdbx_description
1 polymer ?
#
loop_
_entity_poly.entity_id
_entity_poly.type
_entity_poly.pdbx_seq_one_letter_code
_entity_poly.pdbx_strand_id
1 'polypeptide(L)'
;LTFTGIGRRPYSPVQISGTRTNGDLTLGWIRRTRIGGDSWDQTDVPLAEDNEAYDIEILDGLTVKRTLSAATNAVTYTAAQIATDFPGGLPSPFTFRVYQLSTTTGRGTAATARVTL
;
A
#
# COMPACT_ATOMS: atom_id res chain seq x y z
N LEU A 1 9.39 -10.10 -31.01
CA LEU A 1 10.31 -9.38 -30.08
C LEU A 1 10.03 -9.89 -28.68
N THR A 2 11.10 -10.23 -27.99
CA THR A 2 11.17 -11.15 -26.84
C THR A 2 10.50 -10.59 -25.59
N PHE A 3 9.63 -11.37 -24.94
CA PHE A 3 8.99 -11.00 -23.67
C PHE A 3 9.96 -11.24 -22.50
N THR A 4 10.63 -10.18 -22.06
CA THR A 4 11.54 -10.23 -20.91
C THR A 4 10.78 -9.99 -19.60
N GLY A 5 10.44 -11.08 -18.90
CA GLY A 5 10.53 -11.23 -17.44
C GLY A 5 10.01 -10.13 -16.49
N ILE A 6 8.73 -9.73 -16.53
CA ILE A 6 8.07 -8.92 -15.46
C ILE A 6 7.33 -9.82 -14.44
N GLY A 7 7.60 -11.13 -14.44
CA GLY A 7 6.76 -12.15 -13.80
C GLY A 7 6.93 -12.40 -12.31
N ARG A 8 7.46 -11.48 -11.48
CA ARG A 8 7.69 -11.74 -10.03
C ARG A 8 7.49 -10.57 -9.05
N ARG A 9 6.79 -9.48 -9.42
CA ARG A 9 6.43 -8.43 -8.46
C ARG A 9 4.96 -8.57 -8.05
N PRO A 10 4.60 -8.44 -6.75
CA PRO A 10 3.21 -8.31 -6.34
C PRO A 10 2.53 -7.18 -7.12
N TYR A 11 1.30 -7.40 -7.56
CA TYR A 11 0.52 -6.37 -8.25
C TYR A 11 0.25 -5.21 -7.30
N SER A 12 0.47 -3.96 -7.73
CA SER A 12 0.18 -2.76 -6.94
C SER A 12 -1.25 -2.78 -6.40
N PRO A 13 -1.53 -2.45 -5.11
CA PRO A 13 -2.90 -2.30 -4.60
C PRO A 13 -3.78 -1.36 -5.45
N VAL A 14 -5.09 -1.56 -5.42
CA VAL A 14 -6.07 -0.79 -6.22
C VAL A 14 -7.18 -0.21 -5.34
N GLN A 15 -8.01 0.67 -5.91
CA GLN A 15 -9.12 1.35 -5.21
C GLN A 15 -8.69 2.01 -3.90
N ILE A 16 -7.62 2.79 -3.98
CA ILE A 16 -7.07 3.48 -2.83
C ILE A 16 -8.02 4.62 -2.42
N SER A 17 -8.43 4.64 -1.15
CA SER A 17 -9.37 5.61 -0.59
C SER A 17 -8.82 6.24 0.70
N GLY A 18 -9.34 7.41 1.04
CA GLY A 18 -9.07 8.07 2.31
C GLY A 18 -10.38 8.59 2.91
N THR A 19 -10.62 8.29 4.18
CA THR A 19 -11.78 8.79 4.92
C THR A 19 -11.32 9.54 6.15
N ARG A 20 -11.86 10.74 6.38
CA ARG A 20 -11.55 11.55 7.55
C ARG A 20 -12.62 11.38 8.63
N THR A 21 -12.19 11.14 9.88
CA THR A 21 -13.10 11.06 11.03
C THR A 21 -12.39 11.60 12.27
N ASN A 22 -12.98 12.61 12.92
CA ASN A 22 -12.40 13.26 14.10
C ASN A 22 -10.93 13.72 13.93
N GLY A 23 -10.55 14.10 12.71
CA GLY A 23 -9.19 14.55 12.37
C GLY A 23 -8.25 13.46 11.88
N ASP A 24 -8.49 12.20 12.26
CA ASP A 24 -7.76 11.02 11.79
C ASP A 24 -8.10 10.68 10.34
N LEU A 25 -7.16 10.07 9.64
CA LEU A 25 -7.31 9.61 8.26
C LEU A 25 -7.13 8.11 8.17
N THR A 26 -8.21 7.42 7.80
CA THR A 26 -8.16 6.01 7.45
C THR A 26 -7.86 5.90 5.97
N LEU A 27 -6.69 5.36 5.63
CA LEU A 27 -6.26 5.09 4.27
C LEU A 27 -6.54 3.61 3.98
N GLY A 28 -7.32 3.32 2.94
CA GLY A 28 -7.71 1.96 2.56
C GLY A 28 -7.25 1.61 1.15
N TRP A 29 -7.06 0.32 0.89
CA TRP A 29 -6.77 -0.23 -0.43
C TRP A 29 -7.33 -1.64 -0.57
N ILE A 30 -7.35 -2.15 -1.81
CA ILE A 30 -7.66 -3.54 -2.11
C ILE A 30 -6.37 -4.28 -2.47
N ARG A 31 -6.12 -5.40 -1.77
CA ARG A 31 -5.03 -6.35 -2.06
C ARG A 31 -5.24 -6.97 -3.45
N ARG A 32 -4.17 -7.12 -4.24
CA ARG A 32 -4.18 -7.95 -5.45
C ARG A 32 -3.25 -9.15 -5.28
N THR A 33 -3.82 -10.34 -5.12
CA THR A 33 -3.06 -11.61 -5.09
C THR A 33 -2.83 -12.13 -6.52
N ARG A 34 -1.75 -12.89 -6.73
CA ARG A 34 -1.38 -13.45 -8.06
C ARG A 34 -1.79 -14.93 -8.24
N ILE A 35 -2.46 -15.57 -7.29
CA ILE A 35 -2.71 -17.02 -7.36
C ILE A 35 -4.16 -17.34 -6.98
N GLY A 36 -4.88 -18.05 -7.86
CA GLY A 36 -6.21 -18.62 -7.58
C GLY A 36 -7.27 -18.60 -8.69
N GLY A 37 -6.95 -18.13 -9.92
CA GLY A 37 -7.94 -18.07 -11.02
C GLY A 37 -8.12 -19.37 -11.80
N ASP A 38 -7.03 -20.08 -12.13
CA ASP A 38 -7.09 -21.29 -12.96
C ASP A 38 -5.89 -22.18 -12.63
N SER A 39 -6.06 -23.21 -11.80
CA SER A 39 -5.24 -24.44 -11.79
C SER A 39 -5.85 -25.44 -10.82
N TRP A 40 -6.57 -26.42 -11.37
CA TRP A 40 -7.15 -27.55 -10.65
C TRP A 40 -6.14 -28.67 -10.34
N ASP A 41 -4.83 -28.40 -10.43
CA ASP A 41 -3.81 -29.41 -10.15
C ASP A 41 -2.45 -28.74 -9.93
N GLN A 42 -2.03 -28.56 -8.67
CA GLN A 42 -0.62 -28.68 -8.31
C GLN A 42 -0.42 -28.73 -6.80
N THR A 43 0.18 -29.83 -6.39
CA THR A 43 0.66 -30.19 -5.06
C THR A 43 1.87 -29.32 -4.70
N ASP A 44 1.88 -28.80 -3.46
CA ASP A 44 2.95 -28.05 -2.79
C ASP A 44 3.43 -26.72 -3.40
N VAL A 45 2.66 -25.65 -3.14
CA VAL A 45 3.21 -24.28 -3.06
C VAL A 45 3.52 -23.99 -1.58
N PRO A 46 4.78 -23.71 -1.19
CA PRO A 46 5.10 -23.40 0.19
C PRO A 46 4.28 -22.21 0.68
N LEU A 47 3.60 -22.45 1.80
CA LEU A 47 2.75 -21.55 2.57
C LEU A 47 3.53 -20.32 3.12
N ALA A 48 4.02 -19.44 2.24
CA ALA A 48 4.83 -18.27 2.62
C ALA A 48 4.34 -16.93 2.03
N GLU A 49 3.29 -16.94 1.19
CA GLU A 49 2.60 -15.73 0.69
C GLU A 49 1.44 -15.24 1.59
N ASP A 50 1.25 -15.85 2.78
CA ASP A 50 0.06 -15.62 3.62
C ASP A 50 0.17 -14.49 4.65
N ASN A 51 1.35 -13.90 4.87
CA ASN A 51 1.45 -12.79 5.82
C ASN A 51 1.18 -11.45 5.12
N GLU A 52 -0.04 -10.94 5.28
CA GLU A 52 -0.46 -9.64 4.76
C GLU A 52 0.27 -8.52 5.52
N ALA A 53 1.14 -7.79 4.83
CA ALA A 53 1.81 -6.63 5.38
C ALA A 53 2.03 -5.57 4.30
N TYR A 54 1.97 -4.30 4.71
CA TYR A 54 2.14 -3.16 3.84
C TYR A 54 2.99 -2.08 4.48
N ASP A 55 3.73 -1.37 3.64
CA ASP A 55 4.30 -0.06 3.98
C ASP A 55 3.55 1.03 3.21
N ILE A 56 3.30 2.15 3.88
CA ILE A 56 2.55 3.29 3.36
C ILE A 56 3.41 4.53 3.51
N GLU A 57 3.87 5.09 2.40
CA GLU A 57 4.61 6.36 2.41
C GLU A 57 3.64 7.52 2.20
N ILE A 58 3.63 8.48 3.13
CA ILE A 58 2.92 9.76 3.00
C ILE A 58 3.89 10.77 2.39
N LEU A 59 3.50 11.42 1.29
CA LEU A 59 4.37 12.33 0.54
C LEU A 59 3.92 13.79 0.65
N ASP A 60 4.93 14.67 0.66
CA ASP A 60 4.82 16.09 0.38
C ASP A 60 5.64 16.40 -0.88
N GLY A 61 4.96 16.55 -2.02
CA GLY A 61 5.59 16.52 -3.34
C GLY A 61 6.32 15.19 -3.59
N LEU A 62 7.65 15.23 -3.63
CA LEU A 62 8.50 14.05 -3.81
C LEU A 62 9.11 13.54 -2.50
N THR A 63 8.94 14.27 -1.40
CA THR A 63 9.54 13.98 -0.11
C THR A 63 8.64 13.05 0.68
N VAL A 64 9.20 11.95 1.20
CA VAL A 64 8.48 11.08 2.15
C VAL A 64 8.50 11.75 3.52
N LYS A 65 7.32 12.10 4.03
CA LYS A 65 7.13 12.71 5.35
C LYS A 65 7.01 11.67 6.44
N ARG A 66 6.39 10.53 6.11
CA ARG A 66 6.19 9.40 7.03
C ARG A 66 6.09 8.10 6.27
N THR A 67 6.55 7.02 6.91
CA THR A 67 6.19 5.65 6.56
C THR A 67 5.35 5.06 7.69
N LEU A 68 4.18 4.54 7.35
CA LEU A 68 3.33 3.75 8.24
C LEU A 68 3.42 2.28 7.82
N SER A 69 3.21 1.36 8.75
CA SER A 69 3.09 -0.07 8.44
C SER A 69 1.68 -0.55 8.77
N ALA A 70 1.16 -1.48 7.97
CA ALA A 70 -0.15 -2.08 8.17
C ALA A 70 -0.07 -3.60 8.03
N ALA A 71 -0.77 -4.32 8.90
CA ALA A 71 -0.93 -5.78 8.80
C ALA A 71 -2.21 -6.18 8.05
N THR A 72 -3.00 -5.19 7.63
CA THR A 72 -4.25 -5.36 6.89
C THR A 72 -4.32 -4.32 5.78
N ASN A 73 -5.40 -4.35 5.00
CA ASN A 73 -5.60 -3.48 3.83
C ASN A 73 -5.98 -2.02 4.15
N ALA A 74 -5.75 -1.56 5.38
CA ALA A 74 -5.96 -0.20 5.80
C ALA A 74 -4.97 0.24 6.89
N VAL A 75 -4.72 1.55 6.97
CA VAL A 75 -3.93 2.15 8.05
C VAL A 75 -4.54 3.47 8.50
N THR A 76 -4.44 3.76 9.80
CA THR A 76 -4.83 5.05 10.35
C THR A 76 -3.60 5.96 10.45
N TYR A 77 -3.68 7.09 9.76
CA TYR A 77 -2.76 8.22 9.93
C TYR A 77 -3.42 9.23 10.88
N THR A 78 -2.95 9.26 12.12
CA THR A 78 -3.64 9.96 13.21
C THR A 78 -3.51 11.47 13.11
N ALA A 79 -4.46 12.21 13.68
CA ALA A 79 -4.44 13.67 13.73
C ALA A 79 -3.15 14.22 14.36
N ALA A 80 -2.61 13.54 15.38
CA ALA A 80 -1.35 13.92 16.01
C ALA A 80 -0.14 13.72 15.08
N GLN A 81 -0.12 12.62 14.32
CA GLN A 81 0.91 12.38 13.31
C GLN A 81 0.82 13.41 12.18
N ILE A 82 -0.40 13.72 11.72
CA ILE A 82 -0.67 14.75 10.72
C ILE A 82 -0.17 16.11 11.21
N ALA A 83 -0.48 16.51 12.44
CA ALA A 83 -0.04 17.79 12.99
C ALA A 83 1.50 17.88 13.13
N THR A 84 2.16 16.75 13.38
CA THR A 84 3.63 16.68 13.43
C THR A 84 4.25 16.82 12.05
N ASP A 85 3.72 16.11 11.06
CA ASP A 85 4.30 16.08 9.72
C ASP A 85 3.92 17.33 8.90
N PHE A 86 2.70 17.83 9.12
CA PHE A 86 2.07 18.95 8.44
C PHE A 86 1.46 19.93 9.45
N PRO A 87 2.29 20.76 10.12
CA PRO A 87 1.82 21.73 11.11
C PRO A 87 0.88 22.80 10.52
N GLY A 88 0.95 23.03 9.20
CA GLY A 88 0.01 23.90 8.47
C GLY A 88 -1.28 23.21 7.99
N GLY A 89 -1.49 21.94 8.36
CA GLY A 89 -2.57 21.11 7.86
C GLY A 89 -2.15 20.26 6.66
N LEU A 90 -2.82 19.10 6.51
CA LEU A 90 -2.57 18.20 5.39
C LEU A 90 -2.96 18.88 4.07
N PRO A 91 -2.11 18.87 3.04
CA PRO A 91 -2.48 19.35 1.72
C PRO A 91 -3.68 18.57 1.16
N SER A 92 -4.56 19.26 0.43
CA SER A 92 -5.64 18.63 -0.32
C SER A 92 -5.55 19.09 -1.78
N PRO A 93 -5.29 18.18 -2.74
CA PRO A 93 -5.05 16.75 -2.56
C PRO A 93 -3.65 16.44 -1.99
N PHE A 94 -3.51 15.32 -1.28
CA PHE A 94 -2.21 14.76 -0.87
C PHE A 94 -1.92 13.45 -1.60
N THR A 95 -0.65 13.02 -1.58
CA THR A 95 -0.19 11.80 -2.27
C THR A 95 0.34 10.80 -1.26
N PHE A 96 0.03 9.53 -1.45
CA PHE A 96 0.66 8.44 -0.73
C PHE A 96 0.96 7.24 -1.62
N ARG A 97 1.88 6.38 -1.18
CA ARG A 97 2.24 5.14 -1.84
C ARG A 97 1.99 3.97 -0.92
N VAL A 98 1.46 2.88 -1.46
CA VAL A 98 1.27 1.62 -0.75
C VAL A 98 2.14 0.54 -1.38
N TYR A 99 2.91 -0.16 -0.56
CA TYR A 99 3.78 -1.26 -0.95
C TYR A 99 3.28 -2.51 -0.24
N GLN A 100 2.86 -3.53 -0.99
CA GLN A 100 2.66 -4.86 -0.39
C GLN A 100 4.03 -5.47 -0.10
N LEU A 101 4.23 -5.96 1.12
CA LEU A 101 5.46 -6.59 1.54
C LEU A 101 5.45 -8.08 1.20
N SER A 102 6.61 -8.57 0.78
CA SER A 102 6.90 -9.97 0.59
C SER A 102 7.99 -10.38 1.57
N THR A 103 7.80 -11.53 2.23
CA THR A 103 8.78 -12.11 3.16
C THR A 103 10.11 -12.47 2.48
N THR A 104 10.11 -12.67 1.16
CA THR A 104 11.30 -13.06 0.39
C THR A 104 11.98 -11.90 -0.35
N THR A 105 11.22 -10.86 -0.72
CA THR A 105 11.71 -9.77 -1.58
C THR A 105 11.58 -8.37 -0.97
N GLY A 106 10.97 -8.23 0.21
CA GLY A 106 10.72 -6.93 0.83
C GLY A 106 9.58 -6.17 0.14
N ARG A 107 9.73 -4.85 -0.05
CA ARG A 107 8.69 -4.01 -0.69
C ARG A 107 8.45 -4.43 -2.14
N GLY A 108 7.19 -4.70 -2.47
CA GLY A 108 6.71 -4.90 -3.84
C GLY A 108 6.62 -3.60 -4.63
N THR A 109 5.91 -3.64 -5.77
CA THR A 109 5.68 -2.43 -6.58
C THR A 109 4.75 -1.46 -5.85
N ALA A 110 5.12 -0.18 -5.82
CA ALA A 110 4.27 0.86 -5.25
C ALA A 110 2.94 0.97 -6.02
N ALA A 111 1.84 1.10 -5.30
CA ALA A 111 0.63 1.76 -5.80
C ALA A 111 0.67 3.22 -5.33
N THR A 112 0.66 4.18 -6.27
CA THR A 112 0.59 5.61 -5.92
C THR A 112 -0.86 6.08 -6.02
N ALA A 113 -1.34 6.78 -4.99
CA ALA A 113 -2.64 7.41 -5.00
C ALA A 113 -2.52 8.89 -4.64
N ARG A 114 -3.37 9.69 -5.29
CA ARG A 114 -3.59 11.09 -4.96
C ARG A 114 -5.04 11.23 -4.50
N VAL A 115 -5.24 11.65 -3.25
CA VAL A 115 -6.55 11.67 -2.60
C VAL A 115 -6.90 13.09 -2.16
N THR A 116 -8.16 13.44 -2.36
CA THR A 116 -8.80 14.66 -1.86
C THR A 116 -9.74 14.26 -0.72
N LEU A 117 -9.69 14.96 0.40
CA LEU A 117 -10.45 14.69 1.63
C LEU A 117 -11.37 15.86 1.96
#